data_AF-A0A212RLD4-F1
#
_entry.id   AF-A0A212RLD4-F1
#
_cell.length_a   1.000
_cell.length_b   1.000
_cell.length_c   1.000
_cell.angle_alpha   90.00
_cell.angle_beta   90.00
_cell.angle_gamma   90.00
#
_symmetry.space_group_name_H-M   'P 1'
#
loop_
_entity.id
_entity.type
_entity.pdbx_description
1 polymer ?
#
loop_
_entity_poly.entity_id
_entity_poly.type
_entity_poly.pdbx_seq_one_letter_code
_entity_poly.pdbx_strand_id
1 'polypeptide(L)'
;MSFAGKVLIDVKVYELISQALARANPLSFLRICRLALLGAAPLLAASPGVAQEVGSVDPKPLPPLARPDDPGTPAKELFGRATEPADLSARAIGFYSRGCLAGAKALPVNGETWQVMRISRNRFWGHPNLIRFLESLSARAPEEAGWPGILVGDMSQPRGGPMITGHASHQIGLDADIWLTPMPDRNLSRREREEMSATNMVRPDGLEVDRSVWGPGQLAIIRAAARDPAVERIFVNAAIKKALCREANGDRSWLNKVRPYYGHNYHFHVRIACPDGADLCKDQDPVPPGEGCDESLAYWFRPGVLHPRPNPNAKPRPPLTLSSLPTECRQVLISD
;
A
#
# COMPACT_ATOMS: atom_id res chain seq x y z
N MET A 1 60.17 -23.73 -33.36
CA MET A 1 58.77 -23.48 -33.74
C MET A 1 58.28 -22.25 -32.97
N SER A 2 57.90 -21.19 -33.69
CA SER A 2 57.00 -20.05 -33.38
C SER A 2 56.73 -19.63 -31.92
N PHE A 3 56.61 -18.35 -31.53
CA PHE A 3 56.34 -17.09 -32.23
C PHE A 3 56.80 -15.93 -31.31
N ALA A 4 57.26 -14.83 -31.90
CA ALA A 4 57.62 -13.58 -31.23
C ALA A 4 56.42 -12.62 -31.10
N GLY A 5 56.45 -11.74 -30.08
CA GLY A 5 55.57 -10.58 -29.97
C GLY A 5 56.15 -9.54 -29.00
N LYS A 6 56.84 -8.53 -29.55
CA LYS A 6 57.50 -7.42 -28.84
C LYS A 6 56.53 -6.26 -28.60
N VAL A 7 56.71 -5.63 -27.44
CA VAL A 7 56.28 -4.28 -27.06
C VAL A 7 57.07 -3.24 -27.87
N LEU A 8 56.41 -2.23 -28.43
CA LEU A 8 56.99 -0.94 -28.86
C LEU A 8 55.87 0.10 -28.97
N ILE A 9 55.96 1.13 -28.12
CA ILE A 9 55.08 2.30 -28.08
C ILE A 9 55.74 3.38 -28.94
N ASP A 10 55.04 3.87 -29.95
CA ASP A 10 55.56 4.81 -30.95
C ASP A 10 55.32 6.28 -30.51
N VAL A 11 56.41 7.02 -30.39
CA VAL A 11 56.52 8.37 -29.79
C VAL A 11 56.03 9.49 -30.75
N LYS A 12 55.56 9.16 -31.96
CA LYS A 12 55.20 10.15 -32.99
C LYS A 12 53.81 10.79 -32.88
N VAL A 13 52.93 10.33 -32.00
CA VAL A 13 51.56 10.88 -31.88
C VAL A 13 51.51 12.13 -30.96
N TYR A 14 52.43 12.24 -30.01
CA TYR A 14 52.45 13.34 -29.03
C TYR A 14 53.01 14.64 -29.58
N GLU A 15 53.88 14.60 -30.59
CA GLU A 15 54.50 15.79 -31.17
C GLU A 15 53.59 16.54 -32.17
N LEU A 16 52.63 15.83 -32.78
CA LEU A 16 51.66 16.39 -33.74
C LEU A 16 50.49 17.12 -33.07
N ILE A 17 50.13 16.76 -31.84
CA ILE A 17 49.00 17.37 -31.11
C ILE A 17 49.42 18.69 -30.43
N SER A 18 50.68 18.82 -30.01
CA SER A 18 51.19 20.04 -29.37
C SER A 18 51.43 21.22 -30.33
N GLN A 19 51.48 20.99 -31.65
CA GLN A 19 51.67 22.07 -32.64
C GLN A 19 50.35 22.64 -33.21
N ALA A 20 49.21 21.97 -33.00
CA ALA A 20 47.91 22.41 -33.52
C ALA A 20 47.14 23.37 -32.59
N LEU A 21 47.54 23.50 -31.32
CA LEU A 21 46.82 24.30 -30.31
C LEU A 21 47.45 25.68 -30.00
N ALA A 22 48.51 26.07 -30.71
CA ALA A 22 49.22 27.33 -30.45
C ALA A 22 48.95 28.45 -31.48
N ARG A 23 48.07 28.26 -32.47
CA ARG A 23 47.80 29.27 -33.52
C ARG A 23 46.36 29.27 -34.01
N ALA A 24 45.47 29.94 -33.28
CA ALA A 24 44.43 30.79 -33.85
C ALA A 24 43.51 31.34 -32.74
N ASN A 25 43.57 32.66 -32.58
CA ASN A 25 42.61 33.48 -31.85
C ASN A 25 41.86 34.33 -32.91
N PRO A 26 40.88 35.16 -32.52
CA PRO A 26 39.45 34.94 -32.56
C PRO A 26 38.77 35.58 -33.80
N LEU A 27 37.46 35.35 -33.94
CA LEU A 27 36.50 36.09 -34.76
C LEU A 27 36.59 35.88 -36.29
N SER A 28 35.84 34.88 -36.77
CA SER A 28 35.26 34.89 -38.11
C SER A 28 33.96 34.09 -38.15
N PHE A 29 32.87 34.86 -38.28
CA PHE A 29 31.65 34.55 -39.02
C PHE A 29 30.57 33.61 -38.44
N LEU A 30 29.63 34.28 -37.77
CA LEU A 30 28.18 34.01 -37.85
C LEU A 30 27.72 33.81 -39.31
N ARG A 31 27.10 32.67 -39.62
CA ARG A 31 25.71 32.51 -40.12
C ARG A 31 25.54 31.16 -40.84
N ILE A 32 24.41 30.48 -40.55
CA ILE A 32 23.81 29.31 -41.24
C ILE A 32 24.47 27.98 -40.80
N CYS A 33 23.84 27.09 -40.02
CA CYS A 33 22.47 26.57 -40.04
C CYS A 33 21.84 26.46 -38.65
N ARG A 34 20.61 26.95 -38.56
CA ARG A 34 19.59 26.48 -37.61
C ARG A 34 19.26 25.03 -37.94
N LEU A 35 19.30 24.11 -36.97
CA LEU A 35 18.24 23.11 -36.75
C LEU A 35 18.47 22.42 -35.40
N ALA A 36 17.69 22.89 -34.42
CA ALA A 36 17.15 22.17 -33.27
C ALA A 36 17.94 20.95 -32.73
N LEU A 37 18.87 21.19 -31.81
CA LEU A 37 18.98 20.33 -30.63
C LEU A 37 18.32 21.07 -29.47
N LEU A 38 16.98 20.97 -29.42
CA LEU A 38 16.27 21.02 -28.15
C LEU A 38 16.81 19.86 -27.33
N GLY A 39 17.73 20.16 -26.42
CA GLY A 39 18.13 19.22 -25.38
C GLY A 39 16.89 18.87 -24.58
N ALA A 40 16.30 17.72 -24.88
CA ALA A 40 15.30 17.10 -24.03
C ALA A 40 16.02 16.74 -22.73
N ALA A 41 15.96 17.64 -21.75
CA ALA A 41 16.19 17.26 -20.37
C ALA A 41 15.21 16.11 -20.09
N PRO A 42 15.68 14.90 -19.75
CA PRO A 42 14.76 13.89 -19.30
C PRO A 42 14.15 14.44 -18.02
N LEU A 43 12.87 14.76 -18.06
CA LEU A 43 12.03 14.86 -16.86
C LEU A 43 12.24 13.54 -16.13
N LEU A 44 13.17 13.53 -15.19
CA LEU A 44 13.27 12.50 -14.18
C LEU A 44 11.93 12.54 -13.47
N ALA A 45 11.06 11.61 -13.85
CA ALA A 45 9.83 11.34 -13.13
C ALA A 45 10.26 11.03 -11.70
N ALA A 46 10.16 12.04 -10.83
CA ALA A 46 10.00 11.82 -9.41
C ALA A 46 8.91 10.75 -9.31
N SER A 47 9.19 9.63 -8.64
CA SER A 47 8.14 8.67 -8.32
C SER A 47 7.03 9.47 -7.64
N PRO A 48 5.87 9.68 -8.29
CA PRO A 48 4.79 10.37 -7.62
C PRO A 48 4.45 9.48 -6.43
N GLY A 49 4.16 10.07 -5.28
CA GLY A 49 3.48 9.33 -4.22
C GLY A 49 2.37 8.53 -4.88
N VAL A 50 2.31 7.21 -4.62
CA VAL A 50 1.42 6.28 -5.33
C VAL A 50 0.05 6.93 -5.43
N ALA A 51 -0.28 7.41 -6.63
CA ALA A 51 -1.53 8.12 -6.86
C ALA A 51 -2.64 7.14 -6.50
N GLN A 52 -3.66 7.63 -5.81
CA GLN A 52 -4.78 6.77 -5.43
C GLN A 52 -5.38 6.19 -6.70
N GLU A 53 -5.30 4.87 -6.83
CA GLU A 53 -5.81 4.19 -7.99
C GLU A 53 -7.34 4.27 -7.95
N VAL A 54 -7.90 5.00 -8.91
CA VAL A 54 -9.35 5.08 -9.14
C VAL A 54 -9.86 3.68 -9.48
N GLY A 55 -11.12 3.41 -9.13
CA GLY A 55 -11.77 2.20 -9.60
C GLY A 55 -12.44 2.43 -10.95
N SER A 56 -13.36 1.53 -11.32
CA SER A 56 -14.04 1.58 -12.61
C SER A 56 -15.55 1.53 -12.45
N VAL A 57 -16.24 2.47 -13.09
CA VAL A 57 -17.71 2.40 -13.24
C VAL A 57 -18.10 1.27 -14.18
N ASP A 58 -17.21 0.72 -15.00
CA ASP A 58 -17.51 -0.45 -15.82
C ASP A 58 -16.30 -1.40 -15.83
N PRO A 59 -16.11 -2.21 -14.77
CA PRO A 59 -14.98 -3.10 -14.67
C PRO A 59 -15.13 -4.23 -15.69
N LYS A 60 -14.18 -4.33 -16.62
CA LYS A 60 -14.10 -5.49 -17.51
C LYS A 60 -13.60 -6.70 -16.72
N PRO A 61 -14.23 -7.87 -16.85
CA PRO A 61 -13.70 -9.10 -16.26
C PRO A 61 -12.27 -9.34 -16.72
N LEU A 62 -11.45 -9.91 -15.85
CA LEU A 62 -10.11 -10.32 -16.21
C LEU A 62 -10.18 -11.42 -17.28
N PRO A 63 -9.27 -11.43 -18.26
CA PRO A 63 -9.23 -12.49 -19.26
C PRO A 63 -8.98 -13.85 -18.58
N PRO A 64 -9.54 -14.94 -19.14
CA PRO A 64 -9.26 -16.29 -18.68
C PRO A 64 -7.76 -16.59 -18.67
N LEU A 65 -7.32 -17.41 -17.72
CA LEU A 65 -5.95 -17.88 -17.68
C LEU A 65 -5.73 -18.94 -18.75
N ALA A 66 -4.64 -18.83 -19.51
CA ALA A 66 -4.31 -19.79 -20.55
C ALA A 66 -3.95 -21.18 -19.97
N ARG A 67 -3.33 -21.22 -18.78
CA ARG A 67 -2.94 -22.45 -18.08
C ARG A 67 -3.17 -22.31 -16.57
N PRO A 68 -4.42 -22.35 -16.09
CA PRO A 68 -4.74 -22.15 -14.67
C PRO A 68 -4.07 -23.20 -13.76
N ASP A 69 -3.86 -24.41 -14.25
CA ASP A 69 -3.28 -25.52 -13.48
C ASP A 69 -1.74 -25.56 -13.49
N ASP A 70 -1.08 -24.63 -14.20
CA ASP A 70 0.39 -24.54 -14.20
C ASP A 70 0.89 -24.23 -12.78
N PRO A 71 1.76 -25.06 -12.17
CA PRO A 71 2.31 -24.82 -10.84
C PRO A 71 3.06 -23.50 -10.69
N GLY A 72 3.54 -22.93 -11.80
CA GLY A 72 4.18 -21.63 -11.87
C GLY A 72 3.21 -20.45 -11.92
N THR A 73 1.90 -20.68 -12.06
CA THR A 73 0.90 -19.61 -12.06
C THR A 73 0.93 -18.84 -10.73
N PRO A 74 1.10 -17.51 -10.75
CA PRO A 74 1.03 -16.70 -9.55
C PRO A 74 -0.31 -16.86 -8.85
N ALA A 75 -0.31 -17.09 -7.53
CA ALA A 75 -1.52 -17.25 -6.74
C ALA A 75 -2.45 -16.03 -6.86
N LYS A 76 -1.89 -14.82 -7.01
CA LYS A 76 -2.68 -13.60 -7.24
C LYS A 76 -3.56 -13.65 -8.48
N GLU A 77 -3.14 -14.37 -9.52
CA GLU A 77 -3.93 -14.53 -10.74
C GLU A 77 -5.09 -15.50 -10.54
N LEU A 78 -4.94 -16.47 -9.63
CA LEU A 78 -6.00 -17.42 -9.25
C LEU A 78 -7.03 -16.75 -8.34
N PHE A 79 -6.57 -16.20 -7.20
CA PHE A 79 -7.44 -15.56 -6.22
C PHE A 79 -8.13 -14.30 -6.76
N GLY A 80 -7.41 -13.47 -7.53
CA GLY A 80 -7.97 -12.24 -8.08
C GLY A 80 -9.02 -12.43 -9.18
N ARG A 81 -9.25 -13.67 -9.63
CA ARG A 81 -10.33 -14.03 -10.56
C ARG A 81 -11.54 -14.68 -9.89
N ALA A 82 -11.45 -15.02 -8.61
CA ALA A 82 -12.61 -15.48 -7.86
C ALA A 82 -13.54 -14.30 -7.58
N THR A 83 -14.77 -14.36 -8.08
CA THR A 83 -15.77 -13.30 -7.91
C THR A 83 -16.67 -13.53 -6.71
N GLU A 84 -16.78 -14.78 -6.25
CA GLU A 84 -17.64 -15.22 -5.16
C GLU A 84 -16.82 -15.90 -4.05
N PRO A 85 -17.31 -15.85 -2.79
CA PRO A 85 -16.66 -16.54 -1.69
C PRO A 85 -16.70 -18.06 -1.92
N ALA A 86 -15.86 -18.79 -1.19
CA ALA A 86 -15.98 -20.25 -1.12
C ALA A 86 -17.15 -20.60 -0.18
N ASP A 87 -18.04 -21.52 -0.58
CA ASP A 87 -19.13 -22.04 0.26
C ASP A 87 -18.58 -23.00 1.33
N LEU A 88 -17.90 -22.39 2.30
CA LEU A 88 -17.24 -23.05 3.41
C LEU A 88 -17.54 -22.28 4.70
N SER A 89 -17.28 -22.91 5.83
CA SER A 89 -17.26 -22.19 7.11
C SER A 89 -16.14 -21.14 7.13
N ALA A 90 -16.43 -20.00 7.75
CA ALA A 90 -15.52 -18.87 7.83
C ALA A 90 -14.22 -19.24 8.56
N ARG A 91 -13.08 -19.11 7.87
CA ARG A 91 -11.75 -19.37 8.44
C ARG A 91 -10.70 -18.45 7.83
N ALA A 92 -9.97 -17.75 8.68
CA ALA A 92 -8.71 -17.10 8.32
C ALA A 92 -7.60 -18.16 8.31
N ILE A 93 -6.89 -18.32 7.19
CA ILE A 93 -5.92 -19.41 7.00
C ILE A 93 -4.58 -18.82 6.58
N GLY A 94 -3.54 -19.09 7.35
CA GLY A 94 -2.18 -18.63 7.13
C GLY A 94 -1.86 -17.32 7.84
N PHE A 95 -0.97 -16.53 7.24
CA PHE A 95 -0.55 -15.24 7.74
C PHE A 95 -1.16 -14.12 6.88
N TYR A 96 -1.28 -12.91 7.45
CA TYR A 96 -1.93 -11.75 6.81
C TYR A 96 -1.49 -11.46 5.36
N SER A 97 -0.23 -11.77 5.02
CA SER A 97 0.37 -11.59 3.69
C SER A 97 0.78 -12.91 3.00
N ARG A 98 0.32 -14.05 3.51
CA ARG A 98 0.57 -15.39 2.97
C ARG A 98 -0.53 -16.34 3.46
N GLY A 99 -1.69 -16.25 2.84
CA GLY A 99 -2.86 -17.00 3.30
C GLY A 99 -4.04 -16.90 2.35
N CYS A 100 -5.20 -17.30 2.83
CA CYS A 100 -6.48 -17.21 2.14
C CYS A 100 -7.64 -17.11 3.17
N LEU A 101 -8.84 -16.88 2.66
CA LEU A 101 -10.06 -16.74 3.46
C LEU A 101 -11.13 -17.70 2.93
N ALA A 102 -11.55 -18.64 3.77
CA ALA A 102 -12.72 -19.49 3.51
C ALA A 102 -13.98 -18.82 4.06
N GLY A 103 -15.15 -19.01 3.43
CA GLY A 103 -16.44 -18.59 3.98
C GLY A 103 -16.56 -17.08 4.23
N ALA A 104 -15.96 -16.27 3.36
CA ALA A 104 -15.92 -14.82 3.55
C ALA A 104 -17.33 -14.22 3.59
N LYS A 105 -17.48 -13.17 4.38
CA LYS A 105 -18.68 -12.33 4.40
C LYS A 105 -18.39 -11.00 3.74
N ALA A 106 -19.29 -10.58 2.86
CA ALA A 106 -19.26 -9.23 2.33
C ALA A 106 -19.73 -8.25 3.41
N LEU A 107 -19.02 -7.14 3.56
CA LEU A 107 -19.57 -5.96 4.22
C LEU A 107 -20.64 -5.36 3.29
N PRO A 108 -21.87 -5.08 3.76
CA PRO A 108 -22.84 -4.35 2.96
C PRO A 108 -22.24 -3.05 2.42
N VAL A 109 -22.43 -2.78 1.13
CA VAL A 109 -21.82 -1.61 0.47
C VAL A 109 -22.26 -0.27 1.07
N ASN A 110 -23.40 -0.30 1.77
CA ASN A 110 -23.92 0.77 2.61
C ASN A 110 -24.33 0.21 3.96
N GLY A 111 -24.02 0.94 5.01
CA GLY A 111 -24.72 0.86 6.29
C GLY A 111 -25.13 2.24 6.75
N GLU A 112 -25.66 2.31 7.97
CA GLU A 112 -26.11 3.57 8.57
C GLU A 112 -24.95 4.57 8.74
N THR A 113 -23.79 4.06 9.16
CA THR A 113 -22.60 4.85 9.51
C THR A 113 -21.36 4.46 8.69
N TRP A 114 -21.53 3.77 7.57
CA TRP A 114 -20.40 3.46 6.68
C TRP A 114 -20.78 3.35 5.20
N GLN A 115 -19.78 3.55 4.35
CA GLN A 115 -19.90 3.33 2.90
C GLN A 115 -18.62 2.68 2.35
N VAL A 116 -18.78 1.62 1.57
CA VAL A 116 -17.66 0.93 0.89
C VAL A 116 -17.23 1.70 -0.35
N MET A 117 -15.93 1.88 -0.52
CA MET A 117 -15.28 2.57 -1.63
C MET A 117 -14.71 1.57 -2.63
N ARG A 118 -14.49 2.01 -3.88
CA ARG A 118 -13.87 1.19 -4.93
C ARG A 118 -14.53 -0.19 -5.14
N ILE A 119 -15.86 -0.24 -5.12
CA ILE A 119 -16.63 -1.49 -5.16
C ILE A 119 -16.30 -2.34 -6.38
N SER A 120 -15.88 -1.73 -7.50
CA SER A 120 -15.45 -2.44 -8.72
C SER A 120 -14.26 -3.37 -8.51
N ARG A 121 -13.48 -3.18 -7.44
CA ARG A 121 -12.34 -4.04 -7.10
C ARG A 121 -12.74 -5.37 -6.50
N ASN A 122 -13.98 -5.50 -6.03
CA ASN A 122 -14.49 -6.66 -5.31
C ASN A 122 -13.65 -7.01 -4.06
N ARG A 123 -13.27 -6.00 -3.28
CA ARG A 123 -12.42 -6.11 -2.08
C ARG A 123 -13.14 -5.68 -0.81
N PHE A 124 -14.40 -6.09 -0.62
CA PHE A 124 -15.19 -5.76 0.56
C PHE A 124 -15.58 -7.02 1.36
N TRP A 125 -14.70 -8.04 1.31
CA TRP A 125 -14.91 -9.32 1.94
C TRP A 125 -14.00 -9.47 3.16
N GLY A 126 -14.50 -10.13 4.20
CA GLY A 126 -13.76 -10.32 5.44
C GLY A 126 -14.22 -11.53 6.22
N HIS A 127 -13.45 -11.87 7.25
CA HIS A 127 -13.89 -12.77 8.28
C HIS A 127 -15.04 -12.10 9.07
N PRO A 128 -16.05 -12.84 9.58
CA PRO A 128 -17.15 -12.25 10.35
C PRO A 128 -16.71 -11.33 11.51
N ASN A 129 -15.56 -11.61 12.13
CA ASN A 129 -15.01 -10.75 13.19
C ASN A 129 -14.61 -9.37 12.66
N LEU A 130 -14.06 -9.28 11.45
CA LEU A 130 -13.71 -8.00 10.83
C LEU A 130 -14.97 -7.21 10.46
N ILE A 131 -16.01 -7.89 9.96
CA ILE A 131 -17.30 -7.26 9.66
C ILE A 131 -17.88 -6.60 10.92
N ARG A 132 -17.97 -7.36 12.02
CA ARG A 132 -18.47 -6.83 13.30
C ARG A 132 -17.62 -5.69 13.84
N PHE A 133 -16.30 -5.77 13.70
CA PHE A 133 -15.40 -4.69 14.09
C PHE A 133 -15.68 -3.41 13.29
N LEU A 134 -15.82 -3.50 11.96
CA LEU A 134 -16.08 -2.34 11.11
C LEU A 134 -17.45 -1.72 11.40
N GLU A 135 -18.49 -2.53 11.57
CA GLU A 135 -19.82 -2.07 11.96
C GLU A 135 -19.77 -1.31 13.31
N SER A 136 -19.13 -1.91 14.33
CA SER A 136 -18.96 -1.31 15.65
C SER A 136 -18.13 -0.03 15.65
N LEU A 137 -17.01 0.00 14.90
CA LEU A 137 -16.20 1.20 14.75
C LEU A 137 -16.99 2.31 14.06
N SER A 138 -17.73 1.97 13.00
CA SER A 138 -18.52 2.93 12.25
C SER A 138 -19.62 3.58 13.11
N ALA A 139 -20.31 2.79 13.93
CA ALA A 139 -21.38 3.25 14.81
C ALA A 139 -20.87 4.21 15.91
N ARG A 140 -19.59 4.11 16.28
CA ARG A 140 -18.93 5.03 17.22
C ARG A 140 -18.46 6.33 16.59
N ALA A 141 -18.36 6.40 15.26
CA ALA A 141 -17.79 7.56 14.56
C ALA A 141 -18.54 8.89 14.82
N PRO A 142 -19.89 8.93 14.88
CA PRO A 142 -20.61 10.16 15.22
C PRO A 142 -20.28 10.71 16.61
N GLU A 143 -20.25 9.84 17.63
CA GLU A 143 -20.01 10.26 19.01
C GLU A 143 -18.54 10.57 19.29
N GLU A 144 -17.62 9.71 18.82
CA GLU A 144 -16.18 9.85 19.12
C GLU A 144 -15.50 10.89 18.22
N ALA A 145 -15.82 10.90 16.92
CA ALA A 145 -15.10 11.69 15.91
C ALA A 145 -15.93 12.86 15.34
N GLY A 146 -17.22 12.94 15.65
CA GLY A 146 -18.13 13.92 15.04
C GLY A 146 -18.36 13.66 13.55
N TRP A 147 -18.18 12.42 13.09
CA TRP A 147 -18.32 12.04 11.69
C TRP A 147 -19.66 11.35 11.46
N PRO A 148 -20.39 11.62 10.36
CA PRO A 148 -21.59 10.84 10.01
C PRO A 148 -21.30 9.34 9.92
N GLY A 149 -20.05 8.97 9.58
CA GLY A 149 -19.63 7.59 9.45
C GLY A 149 -18.21 7.47 8.88
N ILE A 150 -17.82 6.25 8.51
CA ILE A 150 -16.52 5.94 7.91
C ILE A 150 -16.63 5.52 6.45
N LEU A 151 -15.59 5.82 5.66
CA LEU A 151 -15.44 5.25 4.32
C LEU A 151 -14.47 4.06 4.39
N VAL A 152 -14.93 2.89 3.98
CA VAL A 152 -14.15 1.63 4.01
C VAL A 152 -13.54 1.38 2.64
N GLY A 153 -12.21 1.27 2.58
CA GLY A 153 -11.43 0.96 1.39
C GLY A 153 -11.27 -0.54 1.15
N ASP A 154 -10.07 -0.97 0.77
CA ASP A 154 -9.79 -2.38 0.49
C ASP A 154 -9.85 -3.21 1.80
N MET A 155 -10.64 -4.27 1.77
CA MET A 155 -10.62 -5.43 2.66
C MET A 155 -10.02 -6.61 1.89
N SER A 156 -10.45 -7.85 2.10
CA SER A 156 -10.03 -9.01 1.32
C SER A 156 -10.86 -9.19 0.03
N GLN A 157 -10.31 -9.97 -0.90
CA GLN A 157 -11.05 -10.56 -2.03
C GLN A 157 -12.02 -11.66 -1.50
N PRO A 158 -12.99 -12.15 -2.29
CA PRO A 158 -13.98 -13.12 -1.82
C PRO A 158 -13.40 -14.40 -1.22
N ARG A 159 -12.23 -14.82 -1.70
CA ARG A 159 -11.49 -15.99 -1.21
C ARG A 159 -10.18 -15.61 -0.53
N GLY A 160 -10.00 -14.32 -0.21
CA GLY A 160 -8.77 -13.77 0.31
C GLY A 160 -7.63 -13.88 -0.69
N GLY A 161 -6.46 -14.33 -0.24
CA GLY A 161 -5.30 -14.59 -1.08
C GLY A 161 -4.58 -13.35 -1.58
N PRO A 162 -3.41 -13.53 -2.23
CA PRO A 162 -2.66 -12.43 -2.82
C PRO A 162 -3.49 -11.66 -3.85
N MET A 163 -3.38 -10.33 -3.85
CA MET A 163 -4.08 -9.46 -4.79
C MET A 163 -3.26 -9.18 -6.05
N ILE A 164 -3.93 -8.92 -7.17
CA ILE A 164 -3.27 -8.56 -8.43
C ILE A 164 -2.53 -7.22 -8.31
N THR A 165 -3.14 -6.27 -7.57
CA THR A 165 -2.65 -4.92 -7.30
C THR A 165 -2.86 -4.53 -5.83
N GLY A 166 -2.14 -3.52 -5.36
CA GLY A 166 -2.33 -2.95 -4.02
C GLY A 166 -1.48 -3.62 -2.94
N HIS A 167 -2.11 -3.97 -1.82
CA HIS A 167 -1.44 -4.33 -0.58
C HIS A 167 -0.85 -5.75 -0.62
N ALA A 168 0.25 -5.96 0.11
CA ALA A 168 0.82 -7.30 0.27
C ALA A 168 0.02 -8.17 1.27
N SER A 169 -0.71 -7.52 2.20
CA SER A 169 -1.60 -8.14 3.20
C SER A 169 -3.03 -8.30 2.69
N HIS A 170 -4.06 -8.28 3.56
CA HIS A 170 -5.47 -8.46 3.21
C HIS A 170 -5.80 -9.83 2.60
N GLN A 171 -4.99 -10.84 2.91
CA GLN A 171 -5.18 -12.17 2.31
C GLN A 171 -6.11 -13.06 3.12
N ILE A 172 -6.34 -12.78 4.41
CA ILE A 172 -7.00 -13.71 5.34
C ILE A 172 -8.28 -13.15 5.98
N GLY A 173 -8.81 -12.02 5.49
CA GLY A 173 -10.08 -11.45 5.99
C GLY A 173 -10.00 -10.71 7.32
N LEU A 174 -8.80 -10.30 7.76
CA LEU A 174 -8.56 -9.65 9.05
C LEU A 174 -7.92 -8.25 8.93
N ASP A 175 -7.84 -7.73 7.71
CA ASP A 175 -7.30 -6.40 7.41
C ASP A 175 -8.36 -5.56 6.69
N ALA A 176 -8.41 -4.26 6.99
CA ALA A 176 -9.21 -3.28 6.26
C ALA A 176 -8.51 -1.92 6.20
N ASP A 177 -8.67 -1.21 5.08
CA ASP A 177 -8.32 0.20 4.99
C ASP A 177 -9.52 1.06 5.33
N ILE A 178 -9.32 2.06 6.18
CA ILE A 178 -10.36 3.03 6.54
C ILE A 178 -9.84 4.42 6.20
N TRP A 179 -10.57 5.15 5.37
CA TRP A 179 -10.15 6.48 4.93
C TRP A 179 -10.19 7.46 6.10
N LEU A 180 -9.26 8.41 6.10
CA LEU A 180 -9.24 9.52 7.05
C LEU A 180 -10.15 10.68 6.61
N THR A 181 -10.77 10.54 5.43
CA THR A 181 -11.88 11.37 4.96
C THR A 181 -13.19 10.87 5.58
N PRO A 182 -13.93 11.71 6.30
CA PRO A 182 -15.24 11.35 6.86
C PRO A 182 -16.24 10.93 5.78
N MET A 183 -17.13 10.01 6.10
CA MET A 183 -18.29 9.72 5.26
C MET A 183 -19.18 10.97 5.17
N PRO A 184 -19.69 11.35 3.97
CA PRO A 184 -20.66 12.42 3.86
C PRO A 184 -22.03 12.01 4.41
N ASP A 185 -22.85 13.00 4.77
CA ASP A 185 -24.24 12.81 5.23
C ASP A 185 -25.21 12.54 4.07
N ARG A 186 -24.81 11.62 3.18
CA ARG A 186 -25.60 11.08 2.07
C ARG A 186 -24.93 9.84 1.50
N ASN A 187 -25.70 9.04 0.78
CA ASN A 187 -25.13 7.97 -0.02
C ASN A 187 -24.37 8.53 -1.23
N LEU A 188 -23.13 8.07 -1.38
CA LEU A 188 -22.30 8.24 -2.56
C LEU A 188 -22.84 7.37 -3.69
N SER A 189 -22.97 7.96 -4.86
CA SER A 189 -23.22 7.24 -6.11
C SER A 189 -22.07 6.28 -6.42
N ARG A 190 -22.34 5.32 -7.30
CA ARG A 190 -21.31 4.38 -7.76
C ARG A 190 -20.09 5.10 -8.34
N ARG A 191 -20.30 6.09 -9.20
CA ARG A 191 -19.20 6.89 -9.78
C ARG A 191 -18.34 7.56 -8.71
N GLU A 192 -18.98 8.20 -7.74
CA GLU A 192 -18.25 8.87 -6.65
C GLU A 192 -17.38 7.89 -5.86
N ARG A 193 -17.87 6.67 -5.58
CA ARG A 193 -17.06 5.64 -4.89
C ARG A 193 -15.84 5.19 -5.67
N GLU A 194 -15.91 5.21 -7.00
CA GLU A 194 -14.81 4.81 -7.87
C GLU A 194 -13.80 5.93 -8.10
N GLU A 195 -14.25 7.18 -8.17
CA GLU A 195 -13.43 8.30 -8.66
C GLU A 195 -13.02 9.28 -7.54
N MET A 196 -13.74 9.33 -6.41
CA MET A 196 -13.40 10.21 -5.28
C MET A 196 -11.98 9.89 -4.78
N SER A 197 -11.17 10.92 -4.53
CA SER A 197 -9.88 10.76 -3.84
C SER A 197 -10.05 10.96 -2.34
N ALA A 198 -9.44 10.08 -1.56
CA ALA A 198 -9.23 10.28 -0.14
C ALA A 198 -8.30 11.49 0.08
N THR A 199 -8.51 12.20 1.19
CA THR A 199 -7.75 13.40 1.53
C THR A 199 -6.37 13.00 2.06
N ASN A 200 -5.31 13.55 1.49
CA ASN A 200 -3.96 13.36 2.00
C ASN A 200 -3.76 14.19 3.29
N MET A 201 -3.48 13.52 4.40
CA MET A 201 -3.29 14.11 5.72
C MET A 201 -1.85 14.62 5.95
N VAL A 202 -0.93 14.37 5.03
CA VAL A 202 0.51 14.62 5.23
C VAL A 202 1.00 15.70 4.29
N ARG A 203 1.80 16.63 4.81
CA ARG A 203 2.41 17.72 4.03
C ARG A 203 3.33 17.18 2.92
N PRO A 204 3.59 17.97 1.86
CA PRO A 204 4.47 17.55 0.76
C PRO A 204 5.89 17.13 1.19
N ASP A 205 6.41 17.67 2.29
CA ASP A 205 7.72 17.31 2.84
C ASP A 205 7.72 15.99 3.63
N GLY A 206 6.55 15.43 3.94
CA GLY A 206 6.41 14.18 4.70
C GLY A 206 6.74 14.29 6.20
N LEU A 207 7.04 15.49 6.72
CA LEU A 207 7.56 15.68 8.07
C LEU A 207 6.47 15.87 9.13
N GLU A 208 5.30 16.34 8.72
CA GLU A 208 4.17 16.67 9.58
C GLU A 208 2.84 16.44 8.84
N VAL A 209 1.77 16.34 9.61
CA VAL A 209 0.41 16.39 9.07
C VAL A 209 0.08 17.77 8.51
N ASP A 210 -0.77 17.82 7.50
CA ASP A 210 -1.37 19.06 7.01
C ASP A 210 -2.53 19.46 7.92
N ARG A 211 -2.32 20.54 8.70
CA ARG A 211 -3.29 21.04 9.68
C ARG A 211 -4.57 21.61 9.08
N SER A 212 -4.62 21.84 7.76
CA SER A 212 -5.87 22.26 7.10
C SER A 212 -6.88 21.13 6.98
N VAL A 213 -6.43 19.87 7.05
CA VAL A 213 -7.28 18.67 6.87
C VAL A 213 -7.17 17.66 8.02
N TRP A 214 -6.10 17.73 8.82
CA TRP A 214 -5.94 16.96 10.05
C TRP A 214 -6.57 17.67 11.24
N GLY A 215 -7.48 17.00 11.94
CA GLY A 215 -8.12 17.53 13.14
C GLY A 215 -8.50 16.47 14.18
N PRO A 216 -9.24 16.88 15.24
CA PRO A 216 -9.60 16.00 16.35
C PRO A 216 -10.36 14.73 15.93
N GLY A 217 -11.18 14.79 14.89
CA GLY A 217 -11.93 13.63 14.39
C GLY A 217 -11.04 12.51 13.86
N GLN A 218 -9.97 12.84 13.11
CA GLN A 218 -9.00 11.84 12.63
C GLN A 218 -8.28 11.16 13.80
N LEU A 219 -7.88 11.93 14.81
CA LEU A 219 -7.29 11.36 16.03
C LEU A 219 -8.29 10.44 16.73
N ALA A 220 -9.53 10.90 16.91
CA ALA A 220 -10.54 10.18 17.66
C ALA A 220 -10.92 8.84 17.01
N ILE A 221 -11.09 8.78 15.68
CA ILE A 221 -11.45 7.53 15.00
C ILE A 221 -10.31 6.50 15.06
N ILE A 222 -9.05 6.94 14.91
CA ILE A 222 -7.89 6.05 15.04
C ILE A 222 -7.79 5.53 16.48
N ARG A 223 -8.02 6.40 17.48
CA ARG A 223 -8.05 6.02 18.90
C ARG A 223 -9.17 5.01 19.17
N ALA A 224 -10.37 5.24 18.66
CA ALA A 224 -11.52 4.35 18.83
C ALA A 224 -11.23 2.95 18.24
N ALA A 225 -10.61 2.90 17.05
CA ALA A 225 -10.15 1.66 16.44
C ALA A 225 -9.06 0.98 17.29
N ALA A 226 -8.03 1.72 17.74
CA ALA A 226 -6.92 1.14 18.50
C ALA A 226 -7.35 0.61 19.88
N ARG A 227 -8.35 1.22 20.50
CA ARG A 227 -8.90 0.78 21.78
C ARG A 227 -9.73 -0.50 21.67
N ASP A 228 -10.15 -0.88 20.48
CA ASP A 228 -10.87 -2.12 20.28
C ASP A 228 -9.97 -3.32 20.63
N PRO A 229 -10.44 -4.26 21.47
CA PRO A 229 -9.65 -5.41 21.89
C PRO A 229 -9.31 -6.35 20.73
N ALA A 230 -10.13 -6.37 19.66
CA ALA A 230 -9.84 -7.20 18.49
C ALA A 230 -8.65 -6.68 17.67
N VAL A 231 -8.32 -5.39 17.76
CA VAL A 231 -7.26 -4.78 16.95
C VAL A 231 -5.89 -5.08 17.53
N GLU A 232 -4.99 -5.64 16.72
CA GLU A 232 -3.59 -5.84 17.07
C GLU A 232 -2.71 -4.66 16.63
N ARG A 233 -2.98 -4.14 15.43
CA ARG A 233 -2.15 -3.11 14.81
C ARG A 233 -2.98 -2.17 13.96
N ILE A 234 -2.54 -0.92 13.93
CA ILE A 234 -2.98 0.08 12.97
C ILE A 234 -1.75 0.64 12.27
N PHE A 235 -1.69 0.58 10.95
CA PHE A 235 -0.63 1.23 10.18
C PHE A 235 -1.06 2.59 9.68
N VAL A 236 -0.22 3.59 9.93
CA VAL A 236 -0.39 4.99 9.50
C VAL A 236 0.92 5.54 8.99
N ASN A 237 0.87 6.64 8.25
CA ASN A 237 2.07 7.40 7.93
C ASN A 237 2.83 7.85 9.21
N ALA A 238 4.16 7.93 9.16
CA ALA A 238 4.97 8.39 10.29
C ALA A 238 4.57 9.80 10.78
N ALA A 239 4.22 10.73 9.88
CA ALA A 239 3.75 12.06 10.24
C ALA A 239 2.42 12.02 11.03
N ILE A 240 1.52 11.11 10.66
CA ILE A 240 0.27 10.88 11.40
C ILE A 240 0.57 10.32 12.78
N LYS A 241 1.44 9.30 12.89
CA LYS A 241 1.88 8.76 14.19
C LYS A 241 2.48 9.85 15.08
N LYS A 242 3.30 10.74 14.51
CA LYS A 242 3.87 11.90 15.21
C LYS A 242 2.81 12.87 15.72
N ALA A 243 1.78 13.16 14.91
CA ALA A 243 0.66 14.00 15.33
C ALA A 243 -0.13 13.35 16.48
N LEU A 244 -0.43 12.05 16.38
CA LEU A 244 -1.11 11.30 17.45
C LEU A 244 -0.30 11.31 18.74
N CYS A 245 1.02 11.08 18.68
CA CYS A 245 1.90 11.15 19.85
C CYS A 245 1.89 12.54 20.51
N ARG A 246 1.81 13.61 19.73
CA ARG A 246 1.77 14.99 20.23
C ARG A 246 0.41 15.35 20.84
N GLU A 247 -0.68 14.90 20.23
CA GLU A 247 -2.03 15.38 20.51
C GLU A 247 -2.82 14.46 21.45
N ALA A 248 -2.43 13.20 21.60
CA ALA A 248 -3.08 12.27 22.52
C ALA A 248 -2.94 12.74 23.97
N ASN A 249 -4.05 12.73 24.71
CA ASN A 249 -4.12 13.07 26.13
C ASN A 249 -4.81 11.94 26.91
N GLY A 250 -4.69 11.97 28.24
CA GLY A 250 -5.23 10.93 29.11
C GLY A 250 -4.55 9.59 28.92
N ASP A 251 -5.33 8.51 28.84
CA ASP A 251 -4.81 7.17 28.53
C ASP A 251 -4.35 7.05 27.07
N ARG A 252 -3.04 6.84 26.93
CA ARG A 252 -2.29 6.76 25.69
C ARG A 252 -1.80 5.35 25.36
N SER A 253 -2.17 4.35 26.15
CA SER A 253 -1.76 2.95 25.95
C SER A 253 -2.06 2.42 24.54
N TRP A 254 -3.17 2.86 23.95
CA TRP A 254 -3.59 2.52 22.59
C TRP A 254 -2.58 2.92 21.50
N LEU A 255 -1.71 3.91 21.74
CA LEU A 255 -0.66 4.31 20.79
C LEU A 255 0.29 3.14 20.48
N ASN A 256 0.47 2.21 21.41
CA ASN A 256 1.31 1.03 21.22
C ASN A 256 0.92 0.21 19.96
N LYS A 257 -0.37 0.14 19.63
CA LYS A 257 -0.88 -0.55 18.43
C LYS A 257 -0.70 0.25 17.14
N VAL A 258 -0.51 1.56 17.21
CA VAL A 258 -0.35 2.42 16.03
C VAL A 258 1.10 2.44 15.58
N ARG A 259 1.35 1.89 14.40
CA ARG A 259 2.68 1.65 13.83
C ARG A 259 2.91 2.51 12.58
N PRO A 260 4.04 3.23 12.48
CA PRO A 260 4.39 3.93 11.26
C PRO A 260 4.67 2.95 10.12
N TYR A 261 4.21 3.28 8.92
CA TYR A 261 4.50 2.57 7.68
C TYR A 261 4.48 3.53 6.48
N TYR A 262 5.16 3.17 5.39
CA TYR A 262 5.18 3.97 4.16
C TYR A 262 3.79 4.07 3.53
N GLY A 263 3.49 5.19 2.85
CA GLY A 263 2.13 5.48 2.38
C GLY A 263 1.22 5.82 3.55
N HIS A 264 0.03 5.19 3.63
CA HIS A 264 -0.95 5.31 4.73
C HIS A 264 -1.20 6.75 5.17
N ASN A 265 -1.19 7.66 4.20
CA ASN A 265 -1.28 9.11 4.40
C ASN A 265 -2.69 9.64 4.18
N TYR A 266 -3.62 8.82 3.67
CA TYR A 266 -5.03 9.16 3.45
C TYR A 266 -6.01 8.11 3.99
N HIS A 267 -5.49 6.99 4.47
CA HIS A 267 -6.20 5.94 5.18
C HIS A 267 -5.32 5.42 6.32
N PHE A 268 -5.94 4.78 7.29
CA PHE A 268 -5.24 3.88 8.20
C PHE A 268 -5.61 2.44 7.89
N HIS A 269 -4.61 1.56 7.91
CA HIS A 269 -4.81 0.12 7.77
C HIS A 269 -5.05 -0.44 9.16
N VAL A 270 -6.17 -1.11 9.40
CA VAL A 270 -6.43 -1.84 10.64
C VAL A 270 -6.22 -3.33 10.44
N ARG A 271 -5.62 -3.97 11.44
CA ARG A 271 -5.43 -5.42 11.53
C ARG A 271 -6.04 -5.91 12.82
N ILE A 272 -6.96 -6.86 12.72
CA ILE A 272 -7.51 -7.58 13.88
C ILE A 272 -6.80 -8.91 14.09
N ALA A 273 -6.81 -9.40 15.32
CA ALA A 273 -6.17 -10.65 15.73
C ALA A 273 -6.80 -11.87 15.05
N CYS A 274 -6.07 -12.98 15.05
CA CYS A 274 -6.67 -14.26 14.70
C CYS A 274 -7.86 -14.57 15.61
N PRO A 275 -8.97 -15.13 15.06
CA PRO A 275 -10.09 -15.56 15.89
C PRO A 275 -9.67 -16.60 16.93
N ASP A 276 -10.28 -16.57 18.12
CA ASP A 276 -10.02 -17.54 19.17
C ASP A 276 -10.22 -18.98 18.67
N GLY A 277 -9.24 -19.85 18.94
CA GLY A 277 -9.26 -21.25 18.51
C GLY A 277 -9.03 -21.47 17.00
N ALA A 278 -8.63 -20.45 16.24
CA ALA A 278 -8.31 -20.60 14.83
C ALA A 278 -6.88 -21.14 14.62
N ASP A 279 -6.69 -22.46 14.74
CA ASP A 279 -5.38 -23.13 14.63
C ASP A 279 -4.65 -22.89 13.30
N LEU A 280 -5.40 -22.59 12.23
CA LEU A 280 -4.85 -22.31 10.91
C LEU A 280 -4.49 -20.83 10.70
N CYS A 281 -4.87 -19.94 11.62
CA CYS A 281 -4.55 -18.53 11.56
C CYS A 281 -3.28 -18.26 12.36
N LYS A 282 -2.32 -17.57 11.74
CA LYS A 282 -1.04 -17.24 12.38
C LYS A 282 -1.00 -15.77 12.76
N ASP A 283 -0.92 -15.52 14.06
CA ASP A 283 -0.71 -14.18 14.60
C ASP A 283 0.65 -13.60 14.21
N GLN A 284 0.73 -12.27 14.32
CA GLN A 284 1.98 -11.55 14.20
C GLN A 284 2.64 -11.43 15.58
N ASP A 285 3.97 -11.30 15.63
CA ASP A 285 4.68 -11.03 16.89
C ASP A 285 4.04 -9.88 17.66
N PRO A 286 4.13 -9.81 19.00
CA PRO A 286 3.62 -8.69 19.76
C PRO A 286 4.21 -7.35 19.30
N VAL A 287 3.45 -6.27 19.48
CA VAL A 287 3.98 -4.92 19.30
C VAL A 287 5.06 -4.64 20.37
N PRO A 288 6.18 -3.97 20.02
CA PRO A 288 7.20 -3.62 21.01
C PRO A 288 6.59 -2.82 22.16
N PRO A 289 7.07 -2.95 23.41
CA PRO A 289 6.52 -2.22 24.54
C PRO A 289 6.66 -0.69 24.36
N GLY A 290 5.76 0.06 25.02
CA GLY A 290 5.75 1.52 24.99
C GLY A 290 4.91 2.11 23.85
N GLU A 291 4.75 3.44 23.85
CA GLU A 291 3.86 4.10 22.88
C GLU A 291 4.43 4.13 21.45
N GLY A 292 5.73 3.90 21.29
CA GLY A 292 6.44 4.08 20.02
C GLY A 292 6.46 5.55 19.58
N CYS A 293 6.64 6.46 20.54
CA CYS A 293 6.71 7.92 20.38
C CYS A 293 8.11 8.46 20.72
N ASP A 294 9.13 7.64 20.52
CA ASP A 294 10.53 7.85 20.92
C ASP A 294 11.48 7.76 19.70
N GLU A 295 12.74 7.39 19.90
CA GLU A 295 13.73 7.22 18.82
C GLU A 295 13.25 6.24 17.73
N SER A 296 12.39 5.26 18.07
CA SER A 296 11.80 4.34 17.10
C SER A 296 10.91 5.07 16.08
N LEU A 297 10.28 6.17 16.47
CA LEU A 297 9.53 7.05 15.57
C LEU A 297 10.47 8.04 14.87
N ALA A 298 11.45 8.61 15.57
CA ALA A 298 12.44 9.51 14.99
C ALA A 298 13.20 8.88 13.81
N TYR A 299 13.45 7.57 13.85
CA TYR A 299 14.01 6.78 12.76
C TYR A 299 13.32 7.01 11.41
N TRP A 300 11.98 7.13 11.39
CA TRP A 300 11.19 7.31 10.17
C TRP A 300 11.40 8.64 9.47
N PHE A 301 11.94 9.64 10.18
CA PHE A 301 12.23 10.96 9.65
C PHE A 301 13.70 11.14 9.24
N ARG A 302 14.52 10.09 9.34
CA ARG A 302 15.88 10.12 8.80
C ARG A 302 15.80 10.23 7.26
N PRO A 303 16.62 11.06 6.60
CA PRO A 303 16.46 11.34 5.16
C PRO A 303 16.39 10.10 4.25
N GLY A 304 17.21 9.08 4.51
CA GLY A 304 17.21 7.84 3.73
C GLY A 304 16.06 6.88 4.04
N VAL A 305 15.37 7.08 5.16
CA VAL A 305 14.16 6.33 5.53
C VAL A 305 12.94 7.05 4.96
N LEU A 306 12.81 8.36 5.21
CA LEU A 306 11.70 9.17 4.72
C LEU A 306 11.62 9.19 3.18
N HIS A 307 12.78 9.26 2.53
CA HIS A 307 12.90 9.26 1.08
C HIS A 307 13.85 8.13 0.64
N PRO A 308 13.37 6.87 0.65
CA PRO A 308 14.20 5.74 0.27
C PRO A 308 14.57 5.86 -1.20
N ARG A 309 15.87 5.79 -1.50
CA ARG A 309 16.33 5.82 -2.89
C ARG A 309 16.00 4.48 -3.57
N PRO A 310 15.39 4.49 -4.76
CA PRO A 310 15.21 3.27 -5.54
C PRO A 310 16.56 2.58 -5.74
N ASN A 311 16.62 1.29 -5.47
CA ASN A 311 17.80 0.49 -5.82
C ASN A 311 17.66 0.05 -7.29
N PRO A 312 18.49 0.57 -8.22
CA PRO A 312 18.39 0.23 -9.64
C PRO A 312 18.67 -1.25 -9.93
N ASN A 313 19.33 -1.95 -8.99
CA ASN A 313 19.69 -3.36 -9.11
C ASN A 313 18.72 -4.28 -8.34
N ALA A 314 17.63 -3.76 -7.77
CA ALA A 314 16.66 -4.57 -7.06
C ALA A 314 15.93 -5.52 -8.02
N LYS A 315 16.11 -6.83 -7.83
CA LYS A 315 15.32 -7.83 -8.54
C LYS A 315 13.89 -7.87 -7.98
N PRO A 316 12.85 -7.95 -8.82
CA PRO A 316 11.49 -8.18 -8.36
C PRO A 316 11.44 -9.45 -7.51
N ARG A 317 10.72 -9.40 -6.38
CA ARG A 317 10.46 -10.61 -5.59
C ARG A 317 9.62 -11.56 -6.45
N PRO A 318 9.97 -12.86 -6.52
CA PRO A 318 9.12 -13.83 -7.18
C PRO A 318 7.70 -13.78 -6.60
N PRO A 319 6.66 -13.91 -7.44
CA PRO A 319 5.29 -13.94 -6.95
C PRO A 319 5.07 -15.18 -6.07
N LEU A 320 4.13 -15.07 -5.13
CA LEU A 320 3.65 -16.24 -4.40
C LEU A 320 2.94 -17.17 -5.39
N THR A 321 3.33 -18.44 -5.39
CA THR A 321 2.62 -19.53 -6.06
C THR A 321 1.61 -20.16 -5.10
N LEU A 322 0.65 -20.93 -5.62
CA LEU A 322 -0.31 -21.63 -4.76
C LEU A 322 0.39 -22.60 -3.80
N SER A 323 1.48 -23.25 -4.24
CA SER A 323 2.31 -24.13 -3.40
C SER A 323 3.06 -23.40 -2.27
N SER A 324 3.13 -22.07 -2.30
CA SER A 324 3.78 -21.26 -1.27
C SER A 324 2.81 -20.74 -0.18
N LEU A 325 1.52 -21.08 -0.32
CA LEU A 325 0.45 -20.79 0.64
C LEU A 325 0.12 -22.04 1.48
N PRO A 326 -0.63 -21.90 2.59
CA PRO A 326 -1.18 -23.05 3.31
C PRO A 326 -1.94 -24.01 2.38
N THR A 327 -1.86 -25.32 2.65
CA THR A 327 -2.40 -26.35 1.74
C THR A 327 -3.92 -26.22 1.58
N GLU A 328 -4.61 -25.77 2.62
CA GLU A 328 -6.05 -25.51 2.66
C GLU A 328 -6.48 -24.44 1.65
N CYS A 329 -5.57 -23.53 1.27
CA CYS A 329 -5.87 -22.50 0.29
C CYS A 329 -6.15 -23.04 -1.11
N ARG A 330 -5.68 -24.25 -1.43
CA ARG A 330 -6.09 -24.96 -2.65
C ARG A 330 -7.57 -25.32 -2.58
N GLN A 331 -8.04 -25.85 -1.45
CA GLN A 331 -9.45 -26.19 -1.27
C GLN A 331 -10.34 -24.96 -1.36
N VAL A 332 -9.93 -23.85 -0.73
CA VAL A 332 -10.66 -22.58 -0.80
C VAL A 332 -10.83 -22.12 -2.25
N LEU A 333 -9.80 -22.24 -3.10
CA LEU A 333 -9.87 -21.83 -4.50
C LEU A 333 -10.81 -22.68 -5.36
N ILE A 334 -10.96 -23.97 -5.07
CA ILE A 334 -11.72 -24.91 -5.92
C ILE A 334 -13.12 -25.23 -5.38
N SER A 335 -13.45 -24.77 -4.18
CA SER A 335 -14.79 -25.00 -3.60
C SER A 335 -15.82 -24.21 -4.38
N ASP A 336 -17.00 -24.80 -4.55
CA ASP A 336 -18.17 -24.11 -5.10
C ASP A 336 -18.64 -22.98 -4.18
#